data_AF-A0A1Q9V1B0-F1
#
_entry.id   AF-A0A1Q9V1B0-F1
#
_cell.length_a   1.000
_cell.length_b   1.000
_cell.length_c   1.000
_cell.angle_alpha   90.00
_cell.angle_beta   90.00
_cell.angle_gamma   90.00
#
_symmetry.space_group_name_H-M   'P 1'
#
loop_
_entity.id
_entity.type
_entity.pdbx_description
1 polymer ?
#
loop_
_entity_poly.entity_id
_entity_poly.type
_entity_poly.pdbx_seq_one_letter_code
_entity_poly.pdbx_strand_id
1 'polypeptide(L)'
;MSDARSIALRHRRLGETALHPKVADAPLALHHLRLAASMFTGIGDDIGHARTVLHLARALTLNGQAAEAVSELAAIEQAVRDYGSVGYLADLCTVLGEVHAALGDTAEAHRRYGQAIDYYTAAGPGADKSKATVIARRDALDSDQPTA
;
A
#
# COMPACT_ATOMS: atom_id res chain seq x y z
N MET A 1 6.53 -8.74 -26.32
CA MET A 1 5.90 -8.80 -24.97
C MET A 1 6.88 -8.56 -23.81
N SER A 2 8.19 -8.86 -23.92
CA SER A 2 9.19 -8.62 -22.85
C SER A 2 9.38 -7.15 -22.45
N ASP A 3 9.21 -6.22 -23.40
CA ASP A 3 9.55 -4.82 -23.17
C ASP A 3 8.51 -4.07 -22.31
N ALA A 4 7.22 -4.35 -22.53
CA ALA A 4 6.13 -3.67 -21.82
C ALA A 4 6.17 -3.93 -20.31
N ARG A 5 6.33 -5.20 -19.90
CA ARG A 5 6.48 -5.57 -18.48
C ARG A 5 7.74 -4.96 -17.87
N SER A 6 8.84 -4.97 -18.62
CA SER A 6 10.12 -4.39 -18.17
C SER A 6 10.03 -2.88 -17.97
N ILE A 7 9.35 -2.16 -18.87
CA ILE A 7 9.12 -0.72 -18.76
C ILE A 7 8.17 -0.41 -17.58
N ALA A 8 7.09 -1.16 -17.42
CA ALA A 8 6.18 -1.02 -16.28
C ALA A 8 6.91 -1.17 -14.94
N LEU A 9 7.80 -2.17 -14.83
CA LEU A 9 8.64 -2.37 -13.64
C LEU A 9 9.58 -1.21 -13.37
N ARG A 10 10.16 -0.58 -14.41
CA ARG A 10 11.02 0.60 -14.25
C ARG A 10 10.22 1.78 -13.71
N HIS A 11 9.05 2.05 -14.29
CA HIS A 11 8.17 3.11 -13.79
C HIS A 11 7.75 2.87 -12.34
N ARG A 12 7.34 1.64 -11.98
CA ARG A 12 7.00 1.32 -10.59
C ARG A 12 8.16 1.62 -9.63
N ARG A 13 9.39 1.19 -9.98
CA ARG A 13 10.60 1.45 -9.18
C ARG A 13 10.93 2.93 -9.05
N LEU A 14 10.75 3.73 -10.11
CA LEU A 14 10.92 5.17 -10.05
C LEU A 14 9.89 5.80 -9.09
N GLY A 15 8.65 5.34 -9.16
CA GLY A 15 7.59 5.74 -8.24
C GLY A 15 7.90 5.39 -6.78
N GLU A 16 8.36 4.17 -6.50
CA GLU A 16 8.80 3.76 -5.17
C GLU A 16 9.99 4.57 -4.65
N THR A 17 10.94 4.89 -5.53
CA THR A 17 12.08 5.75 -5.17
C THR A 17 11.62 7.15 -4.80
N ALA A 18 10.67 7.70 -5.55
CA ALA A 18 10.09 9.01 -5.27
C ALA A 18 9.33 9.05 -3.92
N LEU A 19 8.74 7.92 -3.50
CA LEU A 19 8.13 7.75 -2.17
C LEU A 19 9.12 7.64 -1.02
N HIS A 20 10.41 7.42 -1.29
CA HIS A 20 11.40 7.28 -0.22
C HIS A 20 11.42 8.55 0.65
N PRO A 21 11.47 8.46 1.99
CA PRO A 21 11.36 9.63 2.88
C PRO A 21 12.37 10.75 2.63
N LYS A 22 13.54 10.42 2.04
CA LYS A 22 14.56 11.42 1.65
C LYS A 22 14.22 12.18 0.36
N VAL A 23 13.34 11.64 -0.47
CA VAL A 23 12.90 12.25 -1.73
C VAL A 23 11.54 12.90 -1.51
N ALA A 24 10.57 12.15 -0.98
CA ALA A 24 9.24 12.61 -0.62
C ALA A 24 8.51 13.39 -1.73
N ASP A 25 8.71 12.98 -2.99
CA ASP A 25 8.12 13.63 -4.17
C ASP A 25 6.84 12.87 -4.57
N ALA A 26 5.74 13.23 -3.91
CA ALA A 26 4.45 12.60 -4.16
C ALA A 26 3.94 12.82 -5.61
N PRO A 27 4.05 14.02 -6.23
CA PRO A 27 3.69 14.21 -7.64
C PRO A 27 4.48 13.32 -8.61
N LEU A 28 5.80 13.18 -8.44
CA LEU A 28 6.62 12.31 -9.28
C LEU A 28 6.26 10.83 -9.06
N ALA A 29 6.00 10.43 -7.82
CA ALA A 29 5.53 9.10 -7.49
C ALA A 29 4.21 8.78 -8.20
N LEU A 30 3.20 9.67 -8.09
CA LEU A 30 1.90 9.52 -8.73
C LEU A 30 2.04 9.37 -10.25
N HIS A 31 2.87 10.20 -10.88
CA HIS A 31 3.10 10.13 -12.32
C HIS A 31 3.59 8.75 -12.76
N HIS A 32 4.67 8.26 -12.14
CA HIS A 32 5.26 6.99 -12.53
C HIS A 32 4.41 5.77 -12.11
N LEU A 33 3.73 5.82 -10.97
CA LEU A 33 2.90 4.72 -10.49
C LEU A 33 1.62 4.57 -11.33
N ARG A 34 0.98 5.67 -11.76
CA ARG A 34 -0.16 5.61 -12.69
C ARG A 34 0.23 5.02 -14.05
N LEU A 35 1.38 5.42 -14.58
CA LEU A 35 1.91 4.83 -15.82
C LEU A 35 2.13 3.33 -15.66
N ALA A 36 2.81 2.89 -14.60
CA ALA A 36 3.04 1.48 -14.34
C ALA A 36 1.73 0.68 -14.18
N ALA A 37 0.76 1.21 -13.43
CA ALA A 37 -0.52 0.56 -13.19
C ALA A 37 -1.32 0.36 -14.49
N SER A 38 -1.35 1.38 -15.36
CA SER A 38 -1.96 1.32 -16.69
C SER A 38 -1.27 0.29 -17.57
N MET A 39 0.06 0.25 -17.58
CA MET A 39 0.83 -0.71 -18.38
C MET A 39 0.61 -2.16 -17.91
N PHE A 40 0.57 -2.42 -16.61
CA PHE A 40 0.28 -3.77 -16.08
C PHE A 40 -1.14 -4.22 -16.44
N THR A 41 -2.12 -3.32 -16.38
CA THR A 41 -3.49 -3.58 -16.84
C THR A 41 -3.50 -3.94 -18.32
N GLY A 42 -2.81 -3.17 -19.17
CA GLY A 42 -2.77 -3.37 -20.62
C GLY A 42 -2.12 -4.69 -21.06
N ILE A 43 -1.33 -5.34 -20.20
CA ILE A 43 -0.73 -6.65 -20.47
C ILE A 43 -1.38 -7.80 -19.67
N GLY A 44 -2.44 -7.53 -18.91
CA GLY A 44 -3.14 -8.52 -18.09
C GLY A 44 -2.30 -9.08 -16.94
N ASP A 45 -1.41 -8.28 -16.35
CA ASP A 45 -0.59 -8.66 -15.20
C ASP A 45 -1.21 -8.12 -13.90
N ASP A 46 -2.24 -8.79 -13.41
CA ASP A 46 -3.04 -8.35 -12.26
C ASP A 46 -2.21 -8.24 -10.98
N ILE A 47 -1.19 -9.08 -10.81
CA ILE A 47 -0.28 -9.01 -9.66
C ILE A 47 0.67 -7.82 -9.78
N GLY A 48 1.20 -7.56 -10.97
CA GLY A 48 1.98 -6.36 -11.24
C GLY A 48 1.16 -5.09 -10.99
N HIS A 49 -0.10 -5.08 -11.43
CA HIS A 49 -1.05 -4.00 -11.21
C HIS A 49 -1.33 -3.79 -9.73
N ALA A 50 -1.76 -4.83 -9.00
CA ALA A 50 -2.08 -4.75 -7.57
C ALA A 50 -0.90 -4.24 -6.74
N ARG A 51 0.31 -4.76 -6.98
CA ARG A 51 1.52 -4.26 -6.30
C ARG A 51 1.80 -2.79 -6.59
N THR A 52 1.54 -2.34 -7.82
CA THR A 52 1.71 -0.93 -8.18
C THR A 52 0.68 -0.05 -7.46
N VAL A 53 -0.57 -0.51 -7.39
CA VAL A 53 -1.66 0.19 -6.72
C VAL A 53 -1.40 0.36 -5.21
N LEU A 54 -0.78 -0.62 -4.53
CA LEU A 54 -0.35 -0.45 -3.13
C LEU A 54 0.59 0.76 -2.94
N HIS A 55 1.54 0.96 -3.85
CA HIS A 55 2.41 2.13 -3.81
C HIS A 55 1.68 3.40 -4.25
N LEU A 56 0.79 3.30 -5.25
CA LEU A 56 0.00 4.44 -5.73
C LEU A 56 -0.88 4.99 -4.61
N ALA A 57 -1.52 4.13 -3.82
CA ALA A 57 -2.31 4.52 -2.68
C ALA A 57 -1.50 5.28 -1.62
N ARG A 58 -0.24 4.87 -1.36
CA ARG A 58 0.68 5.63 -0.49
C ARG A 58 0.97 7.01 -1.07
N ALA A 59 1.24 7.10 -2.37
CA ALA A 59 1.49 8.38 -3.07
C ALA A 59 0.27 9.31 -3.04
N LEU A 60 -0.92 8.77 -3.29
CA LEU A 60 -2.19 9.50 -3.19
C LEU A 60 -2.40 10.02 -1.77
N THR A 61 -2.17 9.19 -0.76
CA THR A 61 -2.29 9.59 0.65
C THR A 61 -1.35 10.72 1.02
N LEU A 62 -0.07 10.63 0.64
CA LEU A 62 0.91 11.70 0.85
C LEU A 62 0.54 12.99 0.11
N ASN A 63 -0.17 12.89 -1.01
CA ASN A 63 -0.66 14.03 -1.79
C ASN A 63 -2.03 14.55 -1.32
N GLY A 64 -2.55 14.08 -0.17
CA GLY A 64 -3.85 14.51 0.36
C GLY A 64 -5.08 13.89 -0.34
N GLN A 65 -4.88 12.87 -1.17
CA GLN A 65 -5.93 12.19 -1.95
C GLN A 65 -6.30 10.83 -1.36
N ALA A 66 -6.42 10.74 -0.03
CA ALA A 66 -6.68 9.48 0.67
C ALA A 66 -8.01 8.80 0.27
N ALA A 67 -9.05 9.56 -0.11
CA ALA A 67 -10.31 8.99 -0.59
C ALA A 67 -10.16 8.25 -1.94
N GLU A 68 -9.33 8.79 -2.85
CA GLU A 68 -8.97 8.10 -4.10
C GLU A 68 -8.17 6.83 -3.78
N ALA A 69 -7.24 6.90 -2.82
CA ALA A 69 -6.46 5.74 -2.39
C ALA A 69 -7.32 4.58 -1.90
N VAL A 70 -8.39 4.84 -1.13
CA VAL A 70 -9.34 3.78 -0.72
C VAL A 70 -9.99 3.11 -1.92
N SER A 71 -10.42 3.91 -2.91
CA SER A 71 -11.10 3.40 -4.10
C SER A 71 -10.17 2.50 -4.94
N GLU A 72 -8.92 2.93 -5.13
CA GLU A 72 -7.89 2.15 -5.82
C GLU A 72 -7.58 0.84 -5.09
N LEU A 73 -7.46 0.86 -3.75
CA LEU A 73 -7.19 -0.35 -2.97
C LEU A 73 -8.37 -1.33 -2.98
N ALA A 74 -9.60 -0.83 -2.93
CA ALA A 74 -10.80 -1.67 -3.03
C ALA A 74 -10.86 -2.41 -4.38
N ALA A 75 -10.43 -1.77 -5.46
CA ALA A 75 -10.42 -2.38 -6.79
C ALA A 75 -9.47 -3.59 -6.92
N ILE A 76 -8.39 -3.63 -6.12
CA ILE A 76 -7.40 -4.72 -6.18
C ILE A 76 -7.57 -5.76 -5.06
N GLU A 77 -8.46 -5.54 -4.09
CA GLU A 77 -8.56 -6.38 -2.89
C GLU A 77 -8.85 -7.84 -3.24
N GLN A 78 -9.77 -8.09 -4.18
CA GLN A 78 -10.09 -9.45 -4.61
C GLN A 78 -8.90 -10.12 -5.33
N ALA A 79 -8.21 -9.39 -6.22
CA ALA A 79 -7.04 -9.92 -6.91
C ALA A 79 -5.90 -10.31 -5.95
N VAL A 80 -5.70 -9.53 -4.88
CA VAL A 80 -4.72 -9.85 -3.84
C VAL A 80 -5.13 -11.09 -3.04
N ARG A 81 -6.43 -11.25 -2.74
CA ARG A 81 -6.96 -12.44 -2.07
C ARG A 81 -6.82 -13.70 -2.92
N ASP A 82 -7.17 -13.62 -4.20
CA ASP A 82 -7.11 -14.74 -5.14
C ASP A 82 -5.69 -15.22 -5.38
N TYR A 83 -4.70 -14.31 -5.30
CA TYR A 83 -3.29 -14.68 -5.37
C TYR A 83 -2.82 -15.52 -4.17
N GLY A 84 -3.49 -15.42 -3.01
CA GLY A 84 -3.27 -16.30 -1.86
C GLY A 84 -1.99 -16.06 -1.05
N SER A 85 -1.23 -14.99 -1.32
CA SER A 85 -0.04 -14.66 -0.52
C SER A 85 -0.41 -13.87 0.72
N VAL A 86 -0.16 -14.49 1.87
CA VAL A 86 -0.34 -13.88 3.19
C VAL A 86 0.45 -12.57 3.33
N GLY A 87 1.66 -12.51 2.75
CA GLY A 87 2.47 -11.28 2.78
C GLY A 87 1.82 -10.12 2.02
N TYR A 88 1.21 -10.37 0.86
CA TYR A 88 0.51 -9.31 0.12
C TYR A 88 -0.80 -8.89 0.79
N LEU A 89 -1.50 -9.82 1.44
CA LEU A 89 -2.66 -9.49 2.26
C LEU A 89 -2.28 -8.59 3.45
N ALA A 90 -1.12 -8.86 4.08
CA ALA A 90 -0.58 -8.02 5.13
C ALA A 90 -0.22 -6.62 4.63
N ASP A 91 0.44 -6.53 3.46
CA ASP A 91 0.80 -5.25 2.84
C ASP A 91 -0.46 -4.44 2.49
N LEU A 92 -1.48 -5.07 1.90
CA LEU A 92 -2.76 -4.43 1.59
C LEU A 92 -3.44 -3.87 2.84
N CYS A 93 -3.57 -4.69 3.89
CA CYS A 93 -4.15 -4.25 5.16
C CYS A 93 -3.34 -3.13 5.81
N THR A 94 -2.01 -3.17 5.68
CA THR A 94 -1.14 -2.09 6.16
C THR A 94 -1.42 -0.77 5.44
N VAL A 95 -1.48 -0.78 4.11
CA VAL A 95 -1.76 0.44 3.33
C VAL A 95 -3.17 0.95 3.59
N LEU A 96 -4.17 0.08 3.68
CA LEU A 96 -5.53 0.48 4.06
C LEU A 96 -5.55 1.16 5.44
N GLY A 97 -4.82 0.62 6.42
CA GLY A 97 -4.70 1.25 7.73
C GLY A 97 -4.07 2.65 7.68
N GLU A 98 -3.02 2.82 6.86
CA GLU A 98 -2.38 4.14 6.64
C GLU A 98 -3.34 5.15 6.01
N VAL A 99 -4.11 4.71 5.00
CA VAL A 99 -5.09 5.55 4.30
C VAL A 99 -6.22 5.96 5.24
N HIS A 100 -6.78 5.02 6.01
CA HIS A 100 -7.85 5.33 6.96
C HIS A 100 -7.37 6.24 8.10
N ALA A 101 -6.14 6.08 8.57
CA ALA A 101 -5.54 7.01 9.52
C ALA A 101 -5.44 8.43 8.95
N ALA A 102 -5.02 8.57 7.69
CA ALA A 102 -4.96 9.87 7.02
C ALA A 102 -6.35 10.50 6.78
N LEU A 103 -7.41 9.68 6.71
CA LEU A 103 -8.81 10.14 6.64
C LEU A 103 -9.38 10.50 8.02
N GLY A 104 -8.65 10.25 9.11
CA GLY A 104 -9.16 10.41 10.48
C GLY A 104 -10.10 9.30 10.95
N ASP A 105 -10.24 8.22 10.17
CA ASP A 105 -11.01 7.03 10.56
C ASP A 105 -10.14 6.08 11.39
N THR A 106 -9.86 6.50 12.63
CA THR A 106 -8.99 5.79 13.56
C THR A 106 -9.48 4.37 13.85
N ALA A 107 -10.80 4.16 13.93
CA ALA A 107 -11.38 2.85 14.22
C ALA A 107 -11.10 1.84 13.10
N GLU A 108 -11.32 2.24 11.85
CA GLU A 108 -11.02 1.38 10.70
C GLU A 108 -9.51 1.20 10.52
N ALA A 109 -8.71 2.24 10.77
CA ALA A 109 -7.26 2.14 10.75
C ALA A 109 -6.73 1.07 11.73
N HIS A 110 -7.21 1.09 12.99
CA HIS A 110 -6.91 0.05 13.98
C HIS A 110 -7.28 -1.35 13.50
N ARG A 111 -8.48 -1.50 12.93
CA ARG A 111 -8.96 -2.80 12.42
C ARG A 111 -8.04 -3.33 11.33
N ARG A 112 -7.68 -2.48 10.36
CA ARG A 112 -6.81 -2.85 9.23
C ARG A 112 -5.39 -3.16 9.69
N TYR A 113 -4.83 -2.39 10.62
CA TYR A 113 -3.53 -2.72 11.21
C TYR A 113 -3.56 -4.03 12.01
N GLY A 114 -4.64 -4.31 12.74
CA GLY A 114 -4.83 -5.61 13.40
C GLY A 114 -4.76 -6.78 12.41
N GLN A 115 -5.51 -6.71 11.32
CA GLN A 115 -5.49 -7.72 10.26
C GLN A 115 -4.08 -7.88 9.64
N ALA A 116 -3.37 -6.79 9.40
CA ALA A 116 -2.00 -6.84 8.89
C ALA A 116 -1.03 -7.55 9.87
N ILE A 117 -1.16 -7.32 11.18
CA ILE A 117 -0.36 -7.99 12.21
C ILE A 117 -0.63 -9.49 12.22
N ASP A 118 -1.90 -9.90 12.12
CA ASP A 118 -2.29 -11.31 12.06
C ASP A 118 -1.67 -11.99 10.82
N TYR A 119 -1.76 -11.34 9.65
CA TYR A 119 -1.16 -11.87 8.43
C TYR A 119 0.37 -11.93 8.52
N TYR A 120 1.06 -10.89 9.00
CA TYR A 120 2.52 -10.97 9.16
C TYR A 120 2.94 -12.02 10.20
N THR A 121 2.12 -12.27 11.22
CA THR A 121 2.36 -13.37 12.17
C THR A 121 2.25 -14.72 11.47
N ALA A 122 1.22 -14.92 10.64
CA ALA A 122 1.05 -16.13 9.85
C ALA A 122 2.14 -16.32 8.77
N ALA A 123 2.71 -15.23 8.25
CA ALA A 123 3.84 -15.28 7.31
C ALA A 123 5.16 -15.75 7.95
N GLY A 124 5.25 -15.75 9.29
CA GLY A 124 6.39 -16.28 10.05
C GLY A 124 7.55 -15.30 10.23
N PRO A 125 8.70 -15.78 10.74
CA PRO A 125 9.81 -14.92 11.22
C PRO A 125 10.39 -13.95 10.19
N GLY A 126 10.27 -14.26 8.90
CA GLY A 126 10.72 -13.38 7.81
C GLY A 126 9.96 -12.04 7.74
N ALA A 127 8.80 -11.93 8.39
CA ALA A 127 7.94 -10.75 8.38
C ALA A 127 8.03 -9.91 9.67
N ASP A 128 8.88 -10.27 10.64
CA ASP A 128 8.88 -9.64 11.96
C ASP A 128 9.15 -8.14 11.94
N LYS A 129 10.02 -7.67 11.04
CA LYS A 129 10.28 -6.23 10.87
C LYS A 129 9.04 -5.48 10.38
N SER A 130 8.33 -6.05 9.40
CA SER A 130 7.10 -5.45 8.87
C SER A 130 6.01 -5.44 9.93
N LYS A 131 5.84 -6.57 10.65
CA LYS A 131 4.93 -6.69 11.79
C LYS A 131 5.19 -5.61 12.85
N ALA A 132 6.45 -5.45 13.28
CA ALA A 132 6.82 -4.46 14.28
C ALA A 132 6.51 -3.03 13.81
N THR A 133 6.71 -2.74 12.53
CA THR A 133 6.37 -1.45 11.92
C THR A 133 4.87 -1.17 11.97
N VAL A 134 4.04 -2.18 11.70
CA VAL A 134 2.57 -2.04 11.79
C VAL A 134 2.10 -1.87 13.23
N ILE A 135 2.69 -2.60 14.18
CA ILE A 135 2.40 -2.42 15.61
C ILE A 135 2.69 -0.98 16.03
N ALA A 136 3.88 -0.47 15.71
CA ALA A 136 4.24 0.91 16.06
C ALA A 136 3.30 1.96 15.44
N ARG A 137 2.81 1.73 14.21
CA ARG A 137 1.82 2.62 13.57
C ARG A 137 0.46 2.56 14.24
N ARG A 138 0.04 1.37 14.65
CA ARG A 138 -1.21 1.18 15.39
C ARG A 138 -1.14 1.86 16.75
N ASP A 139 -0.05 1.67 17.49
CA ASP A 139 0.12 2.26 18.83
C ASP A 139 0.23 3.79 18.77
N ALA A 140 0.76 4.34 17.67
CA ALA A 140 0.81 5.78 17.44
C ALA A 140 -0.60 6.41 17.30
N LEU A 141 -1.59 5.65 16.80
CA LEU A 141 -2.98 6.13 16.71
C LEU A 141 -3.61 6.33 18.10
N ASP A 142 -3.27 5.46 19.05
CA ASP A 142 -3.74 5.55 20.44
C ASP A 142 -3.11 6.74 21.17
N SER A 143 -1.89 7.11 20.79
CA SER A 143 -1.13 8.20 21.42
C SER A 143 -1.63 9.60 21.04
N ASP A 144 -2.34 9.73 19.91
CA ASP A 144 -2.95 10.98 19.44
C ASP A 144 -4.37 11.21 20.00
N GLN A 145 -4.90 10.30 20.82
CA GLN A 145 -6.17 10.52 21.53
C GLN A 145 -5.93 11.44 22.74
N PRO A 146 -6.57 12.63 22.82
CA PRO A 146 -6.54 13.40 24.06
C PRO A 146 -7.19 12.56 25.16
N THR A 147 -6.43 12.29 26.21
CA THR A 147 -6.95 11.68 27.44
C THR A 147 -8.08 12.58 27.97
N ALA A 148 -9.32 12.08 27.89
CA ALA A 148 -10.50 12.74 28.41
C ALA A 148 -10.52 12.76 29.94
#